data_AF-A0A3B0TXS1-F1
#
_entry.id   AF-A0A3B0TXS1-F1
#
_cell.length_a   1.000
_cell.length_b   1.000
_cell.length_c   1.000
_cell.angle_alpha   90.00
_cell.angle_beta   90.00
_cell.angle_gamma   90.00
#
_symmetry.space_group_name_H-M   'P 1'
#
loop_
_entity.id
_entity.type
_entity.pdbx_description
1 polymer ?
#
loop_
_entity_poly.entity_id
_entity_poly.type
_entity_poly.pdbx_seq_one_letter_code
_entity_poly.pdbx_strand_id
1 'polypeptide(L)'
;MHTNKINIPESPIRMASPRNGHLVGVDVGGTFTDLVLADPATGQVRLAKVPSTLENQAYGVLDALDEAGADLPAIGLIVHGTTTTTNAVLERKLARTGL
;
A
#
# COMPACT_ATOMS: atom_id res chain seq x y z
N MET A 1 22.99 -15.30 1.11
CA MET A 1 21.59 -14.92 0.85
C MET A 1 21.59 -13.61 0.09
N HIS A 2 21.23 -13.64 -1.20
CA HIS A 2 21.28 -12.51 -2.11
C HIS A 2 19.92 -11.81 -2.08
N THR A 3 19.83 -10.60 -1.50
CA THR A 3 18.63 -9.76 -1.62
C THR A 3 18.66 -9.08 -2.97
N ASN A 4 17.76 -9.48 -3.86
CA ASN A 4 17.63 -8.94 -5.20
C ASN A 4 16.97 -7.56 -5.12
N LYS A 5 17.76 -6.48 -5.13
CA LYS A 5 17.25 -5.11 -5.24
C LYS A 5 16.92 -4.85 -6.70
N ILE A 6 15.63 -4.84 -7.03
CA ILE A 6 15.15 -4.45 -8.36
C ILE A 6 15.41 -2.94 -8.50
N ASN A 7 16.29 -2.57 -9.45
CA ASN A 7 16.60 -1.18 -9.77
C ASN A 7 15.54 -0.64 -10.74
N ILE A 8 14.60 0.15 -10.24
CA ILE A 8 13.57 0.79 -11.08
C ILE A 8 14.16 2.09 -11.65
N PRO A 9 14.09 2.33 -12.97
CA PRO A 9 14.61 3.56 -13.57
C PRO A 9 13.83 4.79 -13.10
N GLU A 10 14.59 5.81 -12.68
CA GLU A 10 14.15 7.15 -12.23
C GLU A 10 13.39 7.89 -13.35
N SER A 11 12.10 7.64 -13.51
CA SER A 11 11.20 8.49 -14.30
C SER A 11 10.41 9.35 -13.33
N PRO A 12 10.51 10.69 -13.38
CA PRO A 12 9.83 11.54 -12.41
C PRO A 12 8.32 11.45 -12.65
N ILE A 13 7.62 10.77 -11.74
CA ILE A 13 6.17 10.86 -11.62
C ILE A 13 5.88 12.34 -11.30
N ARG A 14 5.38 13.09 -12.28
CA ARG A 14 5.03 14.50 -12.10
C ARG A 14 3.80 14.60 -11.19
N MET A 15 4.02 14.67 -9.88
CA MET A 15 2.98 14.87 -8.88
C MET A 15 2.68 16.36 -8.69
N ALA A 16 1.39 16.67 -8.53
CA ALA A 16 0.89 18.01 -8.26
C ALA A 16 1.41 18.53 -6.90
N SER A 17 1.63 19.85 -6.83
CA SER A 17 2.10 20.69 -5.71
C SER A 17 2.12 20.05 -4.31
N PRO A 18 3.22 20.14 -3.54
CA PRO A 18 3.38 19.42 -2.29
C PRO A 18 2.38 19.92 -1.24
N ARG A 19 1.51 19.01 -0.79
CA ARG A 19 1.21 18.96 0.64
C ARG A 19 2.42 18.29 1.29
N ASN A 20 3.04 18.94 2.28
CA ASN A 20 4.34 18.62 2.88
C ASN A 20 4.42 17.26 3.62
N GLY A 21 3.98 16.15 3.03
CA GLY A 21 4.07 14.85 3.67
C GLY A 21 4.38 13.72 2.70
N HIS A 22 4.94 12.64 3.24
CA HIS A 22 5.13 11.39 2.53
C HIS A 22 3.81 10.87 1.98
N LEU A 23 3.88 10.21 0.84
CA LEU A 23 2.75 9.59 0.17
C LEU A 23 2.84 8.10 0.34
N VAL A 24 1.74 7.49 0.79
CA VAL A 24 1.64 6.04 0.95
C VAL A 24 0.61 5.50 -0.03
N GLY A 25 0.99 4.53 -0.85
CA GLY A 25 0.07 3.69 -1.60
C GLY A 25 0.02 2.31 -0.95
N VAL A 26 -1.18 1.76 -0.73
CA VAL A 26 -1.39 0.42 -0.16
C VAL A 26 -2.31 -0.37 -1.07
N ASP A 27 -1.99 -1.63 -1.35
CA ASP A 27 -2.90 -2.60 -1.95
C ASP A 27 -3.05 -3.82 -1.04
N VAL A 28 -4.26 -4.00 -0.51
CA VAL A 28 -4.59 -5.12 0.36
C VAL A 28 -5.20 -6.27 -0.44
N GLY A 29 -4.44 -7.37 -0.54
CA GLY A 29 -4.86 -8.63 -1.13
C GLY A 29 -5.35 -9.67 -0.11
N GLY A 30 -5.78 -10.83 -0.62
CA GLY A 30 -6.10 -12.00 0.21
C GLY A 30 -4.88 -12.72 0.78
N THR A 31 -3.70 -12.53 0.18
CA THR A 31 -2.45 -13.20 0.61
C THR A 31 -1.42 -12.22 1.14
N PHE A 32 -1.23 -11.10 0.45
CA PHE A 32 -0.24 -10.09 0.80
C PHE A 32 -0.85 -8.69 0.80
N THR A 33 -0.29 -7.83 1.63
CA THR A 33 -0.48 -6.38 1.59
C THR A 33 0.81 -5.77 1.04
N ASP A 34 0.68 -5.06 -0.09
CA ASP A 34 1.77 -4.38 -0.77
C ASP A 34 1.72 -2.89 -0.43
N LEU A 35 2.86 -2.26 -0.13
CA LEU A 35 2.95 -0.85 0.23
C LEU A 35 4.09 -0.14 -0.51
N VAL A 36 3.80 1.09 -0.94
CA VAL A 36 4.76 2.04 -1.50
C VAL A 36 4.77 3.29 -0.64
N LEU A 37 5.92 3.67 -0.09
CA LEU A 37 6.16 4.92 0.62
C LEU A 37 7.05 5.81 -0.25
N ALA A 38 6.56 6.98 -0.65
CA ALA A 38 7.28 7.94 -1.45
C ALA A 38 7.46 9.25 -0.69
N ASP A 39 8.68 9.81 -0.73
CA ASP A 39 8.99 11.15 -0.27
C ASP A 39 9.11 12.09 -1.48
N PRO A 40 8.11 12.95 -1.74
CA PRO A 40 8.17 13.88 -2.87
C PRO A 40 9.28 14.92 -2.76
N ALA A 41 9.78 15.21 -1.55
CA ALA A 41 10.83 16.22 -1.35
C ALA A 41 12.21 15.68 -1.72
N THR A 42 12.47 14.40 -1.47
CA THR A 42 13.77 13.77 -1.76
C THR A 42 13.76 12.84 -2.97
N GLY A 43 12.57 12.45 -3.46
CA GLY A 43 12.40 11.44 -4.50
C GLY A 43 12.57 10.01 -4.01
N GLN A 44 12.85 9.78 -2.72
CA GLN A 44 13.05 8.44 -2.18
C GLN A 44 11.77 7.61 -2.21
N VAL A 45 11.91 6.33 -2.56
CA VAL A 45 10.82 5.35 -2.54
C VAL A 45 11.25 4.13 -1.74
N ARG A 46 10.37 3.68 -0.85
CA ARG A 46 10.51 2.45 -0.06
C ARG A 46 9.31 1.55 -0.32
N LEU A 47 9.55 0.25 -0.31
CA LEU A 47 8.54 -0.77 -0.57
C LEU A 47 8.46 -1.73 0.62
N ALA A 48 7.26 -2.23 0.90
CA ALA A 48 7.03 -3.32 1.84
C ALA A 48 6.03 -4.31 1.27
N LYS A 49 6.16 -5.58 1.66
CA LYS A 49 5.25 -6.66 1.27
C LYS A 49 5.15 -7.64 2.41
N VAL A 50 4.04 -7.56 3.13
CA VAL A 50 3.78 -8.40 4.29
C VAL A 50 2.59 -9.33 4.03
N PRO A 51 2.49 -10.49 4.71
CA PRO A 51 1.30 -11.31 4.66
C PRO A 51 0.04 -10.52 5.06
N SER A 52 -1.08 -10.75 4.38
CA SER A 52 -2.36 -10.17 4.77
C SER A 52 -2.93 -10.88 6.00
N THR A 53 -3.46 -10.10 6.93
CA THR A 53 -4.19 -10.62 8.09
C THR A 53 -5.68 -10.72 7.76
N LEU A 54 -6.17 -11.92 7.41
CA LEU A 54 -7.54 -12.11 6.91
C LEU A 54 -8.63 -11.77 7.93
N GLU A 55 -8.37 -12.02 9.21
CA GLU A 55 -9.31 -11.71 10.30
C GLU A 55 -9.51 -10.20 10.48
N ASN A 56 -8.43 -9.43 10.30
CA ASN A 56 -8.46 -7.98 10.31
C ASN A 56 -7.30 -7.42 9.48
N GLN A 57 -7.63 -7.02 8.26
CA GLN A 57 -6.67 -6.52 7.27
C GLN A 57 -5.92 -5.26 7.71
N ALA A 58 -6.42 -4.53 8.71
CA ALA A 58 -5.73 -3.37 9.27
C ALA A 58 -4.34 -3.72 9.81
N TYR A 59 -4.16 -4.93 10.38
CA TYR A 59 -2.85 -5.35 10.89
C TYR A 59 -1.83 -5.50 9.77
N GLY A 60 -2.19 -6.10 8.63
CA GLY A 60 -1.31 -6.17 7.46
C GLY A 60 -0.90 -4.78 6.93
N VAL A 61 -1.78 -3.77 7.02
CA VAL A 61 -1.42 -2.39 6.65
C VAL A 61 -0.43 -1.78 7.63
N LEU A 62 -0.63 -2.01 8.94
CA LEU A 62 0.27 -1.50 9.99
C LEU A 62 1.66 -2.16 9.90
N ASP A 63 1.70 -3.47 9.68
CA ASP A 63 2.95 -4.22 9.50
C ASP A 63 3.71 -3.73 8.25
N ALA A 64 3.00 -3.43 7.15
CA ALA A 64 3.62 -2.89 5.95
C ALA A 64 4.18 -1.47 6.16
N LEU A 65 3.49 -0.63 6.96
CA LEU A 65 3.98 0.69 7.32
C LEU A 65 5.25 0.61 8.18
N ASP A 66 5.31 -0.34 9.11
CA ASP A 66 6.49 -0.58 9.95
C ASP A 66 7.67 -1.15 9.14
N GLU A 67 7.44 -2.13 8.26
CA GLU A 67 8.48 -2.69 7.38
C GLU A 67 9.03 -1.62 6.41
N ALA A 68 8.15 -0.75 5.89
CA ALA A 68 8.54 0.40 5.09
C ALA A 68 9.11 1.55 5.93
N GLY A 69 9.23 1.38 7.26
CA GLY A 69 9.72 2.36 8.24
C GLY A 69 9.14 3.75 8.05
N ALA A 70 7.81 3.81 7.89
CA ALA A 70 7.09 5.05 7.70
C ALA A 70 7.04 5.85 9.01
N ASP A 71 7.34 7.15 8.93
CA ASP A 71 7.12 8.08 10.02
C ASP A 71 5.68 8.59 9.96
N LEU A 72 4.77 8.01 10.75
CA LEU A 72 3.32 8.27 10.64
C LEU A 72 2.93 9.76 10.67
N PRO A 73 3.51 10.61 11.54
CA PRO A 73 3.26 12.05 11.53
C PRO A 73 3.70 12.76 10.23
N ALA A 74 4.65 12.21 9.49
CA ALA A 74 5.13 12.77 8.24
C ALA A 74 4.27 12.35 7.03
N ILE A 75 3.33 11.41 7.17
CA ILE A 75 2.46 10.98 6.07
C ILE A 75 1.39 12.05 5.80
N GLY A 76 1.40 12.58 4.58
CA GLY A 76 0.43 13.59 4.13
C GLY A 76 -0.76 13.01 3.35
N LEU A 77 -0.64 11.79 2.85
CA LEU A 77 -1.69 11.09 2.11
C LEU A 77 -1.47 9.58 2.16
N ILE A 78 -2.57 8.85 2.38
CA ILE A 78 -2.64 7.40 2.16
C ILE A 78 -3.68 7.14 1.06
N VAL A 79 -3.26 6.45 -0.01
CA VAL A 79 -4.13 5.90 -1.04
C VAL A 79 -4.26 4.41 -0.78
N HIS A 80 -5.47 3.98 -0.42
CA HIS A 80 -5.75 2.59 -0.04
C HIS A 80 -6.58 1.90 -1.12
N GLY A 81 -6.00 0.88 -1.73
CA GLY A 81 -6.66 -0.07 -2.62
C GLY A 81 -6.85 -1.41 -1.92
N THR A 82 -7.90 -2.13 -2.31
CA THR A 82 -8.08 -3.52 -1.90
C THR A 82 -8.73 -4.32 -3.01
N THR A 83 -8.35 -5.59 -3.11
CA THR A 83 -8.99 -6.55 -4.03
C THR A 83 -10.15 -7.31 -3.37
N THR A 84 -10.42 -7.10 -2.08
CA THR A 84 -11.46 -7.81 -1.32
C THR A 84 -12.83 -7.73 -1.99
N THR A 85 -13.25 -6.53 -2.43
CA THR A 85 -14.54 -6.33 -3.09
C THR A 85 -14.63 -7.09 -4.42
N THR A 86 -13.60 -6.98 -5.25
CA THR A 86 -13.56 -7.67 -6.55
C THR A 86 -13.58 -9.19 -6.37
N ASN A 87 -12.82 -9.71 -5.41
CA ASN A 87 -12.81 -11.13 -5.09
C ASN A 87 -14.16 -11.60 -4.55
N ALA A 88 -14.83 -10.80 -3.70
CA ALA A 88 -16.16 -11.13 -3.21
C ALA A 88 -17.21 -11.23 -4.34
N VAL A 89 -17.11 -10.38 -5.38
CA VAL A 89 -17.94 -10.48 -6.58
C VAL A 89 -17.67 -11.80 -7.33
N LEU A 90 -16.39 -12.10 -7.60
CA LEU A 90 -15.99 -13.29 -8.36
C LEU A 90 -16.34 -14.59 -7.63
N GLU A 91 -16.20 -14.61 -6.31
CA GLU A 91 -16.49 -15.76 -5.44
C GLU A 91 -17.95 -15.84 -5.00
N ARG A 92 -18.79 -14.88 -5.42
CA ARG A 92 -20.20 -14.76 -5.01
C ARG A 92 -20.40 -14.71 -3.49
N LYS A 93 -19.48 -14.06 -2.79
CA LYS A 93 -19.49 -13.83 -1.33
C LYS A 93 -19.96 -12.42 -0.97
N LEU A 94 -21.02 -11.95 -1.63
CA LEU A 94 -21.63 -10.64 -1.35
C LEU A 94 -22.85 -10.81 -0.43
N ALA A 95 -23.23 -9.74 0.26
CA ALA A 95 -24.46 -9.72 1.04
C ALA A 95 -25.69 -9.91 0.14
N ARG A 96 -26.75 -10.56 0.66
CA ARG A 96 -28.03 -10.70 -0.05
C ARG A 96 -28.71 -9.33 -0.15
N THR A 97 -29.11 -8.94 -1.36
CA THR A 97 -29.84 -7.70 -1.65
C THR A 97 -31.19 -7.99 -2.31
N GLY A 98 -32.14 -7.05 -2.23
CA GLY A 98 -33.42 -7.08 -2.95
C GLY A 98 -33.46 -6.04 -4.06
N LEU A 99 -34.38 -6.20 -5.01
CA LEU A 99 -34.63 -5.26 -6.11
C LEU A 99 -36.03 -4.64 -5.97
#